data_AF-A0A2R8YG98-F1
#
_entry.id   AF-A0A2R8YG98-F1
#
_cell.length_a   1.000
_cell.length_b   1.000
_cell.length_c   1.000
_cell.angle_alpha   90.00
_cell.angle_beta   90.00
_cell.angle_gamma   90.00
#
_symmetry.space_group_name_H-M   'P 1'
#
loop_
_entity.id
_entity.type
_entity.pdbx_description
1 polymer ?
#
loop_
_entity_poly.entity_id
_entity_poly.type
_entity_poly.pdbx_seq_one_letter_code
_entity_poly.pdbx_strand_id
1 'polypeptide(L)' 'MRLHLLLLLALCGAGTTAAELSYSLRGNWSICNGNGSLELPGAVPGCVHSALFQQGLIQKEQ' A
#
# COMPACT_ATOMS: atom_id res chain seq x y z
N MET A 1 1.01 -47.04 11.67
CA MET A 1 1.54 -45.98 10.77
C MET A 1 0.54 -44.85 10.50
N ARG A 2 -0.74 -45.13 10.20
CA ARG A 2 -1.77 -44.09 10.02
C ARG A 2 -2.05 -43.23 11.27
N LEU A 3 -2.03 -43.82 12.46
CA LEU A 3 -2.29 -43.09 13.71
C LEU A 3 -1.24 -42.01 13.99
N HIS A 4 0.04 -42.29 13.72
CA HIS A 4 1.12 -41.31 13.85
C HIS A 4 1.02 -40.19 12.81
N LEU A 5 0.60 -40.50 11.58
CA LEU A 5 0.37 -39.50 10.55
C LEU A 5 -0.78 -38.55 10.93
N LEU A 6 -1.87 -39.09 11.49
CA LEU A 6 -2.98 -38.29 12.00
C LEU A 6 -2.58 -37.45 13.21
N LEU A 7 -1.73 -37.98 14.09
CA LEU A 7 -1.18 -37.24 15.23
C LEU A 7 -0.26 -36.09 14.77
N LEU A 8 0.59 -36.32 13.77
CA LEU A 8 1.45 -35.28 13.19
C LEU A 8 0.65 -34.19 12.49
N LEU A 9 -0.45 -34.54 11.80
CA LEU A 9 -1.36 -33.57 11.19
C LEU A 9 -2.14 -32.76 12.24
N ALA A 10 -2.49 -33.37 13.38
CA ALA A 10 -3.13 -32.67 14.50
C ALA A 10 -2.17 -31.75 15.27
N LEU A 11 -0.88 -32.13 15.42
CA LEU A 11 0.16 -31.25 15.96
C LEU A 11 0.56 -30.15 14.96
N CYS A 12 0.46 -30.43 13.66
CA CYS A 12 0.52 -29.43 12.59
C CYS A 12 -0.82 -28.68 12.50
N GLY A 13 -1.38 -28.29 13.65
CA GLY A 13 -2.52 -27.42 13.73
C GLY A 13 -2.23 -26.18 12.90
N ALA A 14 -2.95 -26.07 11.78
CA ALA A 14 -3.01 -24.87 10.97
C ALA A 14 -3.27 -23.67 11.88
N GLY A 15 -2.33 -22.73 11.95
CA GLY A 15 -2.51 -21.64 12.90
C GLY A 15 -1.38 -20.66 13.09
N THR A 16 -0.38 -20.61 12.20
CA THR A 16 0.16 -19.27 11.91
C THR A 16 -0.75 -18.70 10.84
N THR A 17 -1.91 -18.19 11.26
CA THR A 17 -2.45 -17.03 10.56
C THR A 17 -1.31 -16.02 10.63
N ALA A 18 -0.51 -15.93 9.56
CA ALA A 18 0.43 -14.85 9.41
C ALA A 18 -0.43 -13.60 9.62
N ALA A 19 -0.29 -12.97 10.78
CA ALA A 19 -1.05 -11.78 11.10
C ALA A 19 -0.80 -10.85 9.92
N GLU A 20 -1.85 -10.57 9.14
CA GLU A 20 -1.72 -9.78 7.93
C GLU A 20 -1.21 -8.43 8.39
N LEU A 21 0.07 -8.15 8.14
CA LEU A 21 0.67 -6.88 8.50
C LEU A 21 0.05 -5.83 7.59
N SER A 22 -1.01 -5.18 8.09
CA SER A 22 -1.64 -4.07 7.40
C SER A 22 -0.83 -2.82 7.68
N TYR A 23 -0.19 -2.30 6.63
CA TYR A 23 0.50 -1.01 6.68
C TYR A 23 -0.41 0.06 6.11
N SER A 24 -0.51 1.17 6.84
CA SER A 24 -1.17 2.36 6.32
C SER A 24 -0.30 3.02 5.25
N LEU A 25 -0.86 3.23 4.06
CA LEU A 25 -0.24 4.05 3.01
C LEU A 25 -0.51 5.55 3.19
N ARG A 26 -1.17 5.95 4.29
CA ARG A 26 -1.49 7.36 4.54
C ARG A 26 -0.22 8.16 4.82
N GLY A 27 -0.10 9.34 4.24
CA GLY A 27 1.01 10.25 4.49
C GLY A 27 1.56 10.87 3.22
N ASN A 28 2.84 11.22 3.26
CA ASN A 28 3.52 11.91 2.18
C ASN A 28 4.09 10.90 1.18
N TRP A 29 3.93 11.23 -0.09
CA TRP A 29 4.39 10.46 -1.23
C TRP A 29 5.08 11.36 -2.24
N SER A 30 5.92 10.77 -3.07
CA SER A 30 6.42 11.42 -4.28
C SER A 30 5.57 10.98 -5.48
N ILE A 31 5.17 11.93 -6.31
CA ILE A 31 4.40 11.71 -7.54
C ILE A 31 5.29 12.05 -8.72
N CYS A 32 5.50 11.09 -9.61
CA CYS A 32 6.24 11.27 -10.86
C CYS A 32 5.30 11.19 -12.06
N ASN A 33 5.53 12.04 -13.07
CA ASN A 33 4.81 11.94 -14.34
C ASN A 33 5.37 10.81 -15.22
N GLY A 34 4.65 10.46 -16.29
CA GLY A 34 4.95 9.27 -17.09
C GLY A 34 6.30 9.28 -17.81
N ASN A 35 6.89 10.45 -18.07
CA ASN A 35 8.22 10.57 -18.67
C ASN A 35 9.32 10.87 -17.64
N GLY A 36 8.99 10.95 -16.34
CA GLY A 36 9.93 11.23 -15.26
C GLY A 36 10.48 12.65 -15.20
N SER A 37 9.99 13.58 -16.03
CA SER A 37 10.50 14.96 -16.05
C SER A 37 10.00 15.81 -14.88
N LEU A 38 8.98 15.35 -14.17
CA LEU A 38 8.36 16.06 -13.06
C LEU A 38 8.19 15.10 -11.87
N GLU A 39 8.72 15.52 -10.73
CA GLU A 39 8.54 14.88 -9.44
C GLU A 39 8.05 15.92 -8.44
N LEU A 40 7.02 15.58 -7.66
CA LEU A 40 6.41 16.50 -6.70
C LEU A 40 5.82 15.80 -5.48
N PRO A 41 5.73 16.49 -4.32
CA PRO A 41 5.11 15.93 -3.14
C PRO A 41 3.59 15.79 -3.30
N GLY A 42 3.04 14.68 -2.85
CA GLY A 42 1.62 14.40 -2.79
C GLY A 42 1.21 13.74 -1.47
N ALA A 43 -0.08 13.76 -1.16
CA ALA A 43 -0.63 13.11 0.02
C ALA A 43 -1.51 11.92 -0.36
N VAL A 44 -1.47 10.88 0.46
CA VAL A 44 -2.42 9.76 0.42
C VAL A 44 -3.23 9.77 1.73
N PRO A 45 -4.57 9.74 1.68
CA PRO A 45 -5.40 9.85 0.48
C PRO A 45 -5.32 11.26 -0.15
N GLY A 46 -5.46 11.33 -1.46
CA GLY A 46 -5.38 12.57 -2.24
C GLY A 46 -5.55 12.30 -3.74
N CYS A 47 -5.40 13.34 -4.56
CA CYS A 47 -5.42 13.21 -6.02
C CYS A 47 -4.33 14.05 -6.66
N VAL A 48 -3.89 13.62 -7.85
CA VAL A 48 -2.83 14.29 -8.63
C VAL A 48 -3.17 15.75 -8.90
N HIS A 49 -4.43 16.06 -9.25
CA HIS A 49 -4.89 17.44 -9.49
C HIS A 49 -4.64 18.35 -8.28
N SER A 50 -4.94 17.89 -7.06
CA SER A 50 -4.72 18.70 -5.85
C SER A 50 -3.23 18.94 -5.61
N ALA A 51 -2.38 17.92 -5.83
CA ALA A 51 -0.94 18.05 -5.68
C ALA A 51 -0.35 19.03 -6.72
N LEU A 52 -0.78 18.95 -7.98
CA LEU A 52 -0.38 19.90 -9.03
C LEU A 52 -0.80 21.33 -8.70
N PHE A 53 -2.03 21.53 -8.22
CA PHE A 53 -2.53 22.84 -7.82
C PHE A 53 -1.74 23.42 -6.62
N GLN A 54 -1.46 22.59 -5.61
CA GLN A 54 -0.67 23.00 -4.43
C GLN A 54 0.77 23.40 -4.79
N GLN A 55 1.35 22.78 -5.81
CA GLN A 55 2.66 23.16 -6.34
C GLN A 55 2.60 24.33 -7.33
N GLY A 56 1.41 24.89 -7.61
CA GLY A 56 1.23 26.00 -8.54
C GLY A 56 1.44 25.64 -10.01
N LEU A 57 1.40 24.35 -10.37
CA LEU A 57 1.61 23.88 -11.74
C LEU A 57 0.34 23.96 -12.60
N ILE A 58 -0.82 23.98 -11.96
CA ILE A 58 -2.13 24.17 -12.60
C ILE A 58 -2.96 25.17 -11.79
N GLN A 59 -3.98 25.74 -12.43
CA GLN A 59 -4.98 26.57 -11.78
C GLN A 59 -6.19 25.73 -11.37
N LYS A 60 -7.00 26.22 -10.42
CA LYS A 60 -8.30 25.60 -10.15
C LYS A 60 -9.18 25.76 -11.38
N GLU A 61 -9.74 24.66 -11.85
CA GLU A 61 -10.81 24.67 -12.83
C GLU A 61 -12.05 25.34 -12.18
N GLN A 62 -12.71 26.24 -12.94
CA GLN A 62 -13.91 26.98 -12.50
C GLN A 62 -15.15 26.08 -12.44
#